data_AF-A0A838QEG7-F1
#
_entry.id   AF-A0A838QEG7-F1
#
_cell.length_a   1.000
_cell.length_b   1.000
_cell.length_c   1.000
_cell.angle_alpha   90.00
_cell.angle_beta   90.00
_cell.angle_gamma   90.00
#
_symmetry.space_group_name_H-M   'P 1'
#
loop_
_entity.id
_entity.type
_entity.pdbx_description
1 polymer ?
#
loop_
_entity_poly.entity_id
_entity_poly.type
_entity_poly.pdbx_seq_one_letter_code
_entity_poly.pdbx_strand_id
1 'polypeptide(L)'
;MKPGHDKAAQRVAEPVQVYLDKGDRARLERLVLQLDATKSDVLRRALSALEQQLTDPASHPALRVIGIAAGHERRMDPAFDAAVGHDAF
;
A
#
# COMPACT_ATOMS: atom_id res chain seq x y z
N MET A 1 34.59 -8.35 -40.99
CA MET A 1 33.84 -8.90 -39.83
C MET A 1 32.72 -7.92 -39.52
N LYS A 2 31.45 -8.33 -39.58
CA LYS A 2 30.30 -7.44 -39.33
C LYS A 2 30.01 -7.41 -37.82
N PRO A 3 29.80 -6.24 -37.19
CA PRO A 3 29.41 -6.19 -35.79
C PRO A 3 27.97 -6.69 -35.67
N GLY A 4 27.76 -7.71 -34.84
CA GLY A 4 26.43 -8.20 -34.48
C GLY A 4 25.74 -7.16 -33.61
N HIS A 5 24.59 -6.67 -34.06
CA HIS A 5 23.68 -5.91 -33.20
C HIS A 5 23.06 -6.88 -32.18
N ASP A 6 23.61 -6.91 -30.98
CA ASP A 6 22.92 -7.47 -29.82
C ASP A 6 21.70 -6.60 -29.52
N LYS A 7 20.54 -7.02 -30.06
CA LYS A 7 19.25 -6.50 -29.60
C LYS A 7 19.09 -6.95 -28.16
N ALA A 8 19.35 -6.04 -27.21
CA ALA A 8 18.99 -6.22 -25.82
C ALA A 8 17.53 -6.67 -25.74
N ALA A 9 17.30 -7.92 -25.31
CA ALA A 9 15.98 -8.48 -25.16
C ALA A 9 15.21 -7.61 -24.17
N GLN A 10 14.21 -6.87 -24.68
CA GLN A 10 13.32 -6.06 -23.88
C GLN A 10 12.66 -6.98 -22.84
N ARG A 11 13.00 -6.82 -21.57
CA ARG A 11 12.42 -7.61 -20.48
C ARG A 11 10.94 -7.26 -20.34
N VAL A 12 10.09 -7.98 -21.06
CA VAL A 12 8.64 -7.91 -20.89
C VAL A 12 8.33 -8.64 -19.59
N ALA A 13 7.72 -7.95 -18.63
CA ALA A 13 7.26 -8.57 -17.39
C ALA A 13 6.25 -9.69 -17.70
N GLU A 14 6.26 -10.75 -16.88
CA GLU A 14 5.35 -11.88 -17.06
C GLU A 14 3.88 -11.43 -16.93
N PRO A 15 2.98 -11.83 -17.84
CA PRO A 15 1.59 -11.40 -17.81
C PRO A 15 0.84 -12.10 -16.66
N VAL A 16 0.03 -11.32 -15.94
CA VAL A 16 -0.86 -11.82 -14.88
C VAL A 16 -2.31 -11.57 -15.27
N GLN A 17 -3.14 -12.61 -15.22
CA GLN A 17 -4.59 -12.54 -15.45
C GLN A 17 -5.34 -12.66 -14.13
N VAL A 18 -6.26 -11.74 -13.86
CA VAL A 18 -7.06 -11.70 -12.63
C VAL A 18 -8.54 -11.68 -13.00
N TYR A 19 -9.34 -12.51 -12.31
CA TYR A 19 -10.79 -12.49 -12.42
C TYR A 19 -11.37 -11.52 -11.39
N LEU A 20 -12.20 -10.59 -11.86
CA LEU A 20 -12.91 -9.63 -11.02
C LEU A 20 -14.41 -9.85 -11.17
N ASP A 21 -15.14 -9.72 -10.07
CA ASP A 21 -16.59 -9.62 -10.16
C ASP A 21 -17.02 -8.28 -10.79
N LYS A 22 -18.33 -8.10 -10.97
CA LYS A 22 -18.85 -6.87 -11.60
C LYS A 22 -18.55 -5.62 -10.79
N GLY A 23 -18.56 -5.71 -9.45
CA GLY A 23 -18.34 -4.58 -8.55
C GLY A 23 -16.88 -4.14 -8.53
N ASP A 24 -15.96 -5.09 -8.43
CA ASP A 24 -14.52 -4.84 -8.46
C ASP A 24 -14.07 -4.32 -9.82
N ARG A 25 -14.63 -4.86 -10.90
CA ARG A 25 -14.40 -4.31 -12.25
C ARG A 25 -14.84 -2.84 -12.31
N ALA A 26 -16.04 -2.52 -11.85
CA ALA A 26 -16.54 -1.14 -11.85
C ALA A 26 -15.67 -0.20 -11.01
N ARG A 27 -15.16 -0.68 -9.86
CA ARG A 27 -14.22 0.07 -9.02
C ARG A 27 -12.92 0.36 -9.77
N LEU A 28 -12.36 -0.63 -10.47
CA LEU A 28 -11.15 -0.48 -11.27
C LEU A 28 -11.35 0.56 -12.39
N GLU A 29 -12.44 0.47 -13.16
CA GLU A 29 -12.73 1.45 -14.22
C GLU A 29 -12.85 2.87 -13.68
N ARG A 30 -13.51 3.06 -12.53
CA ARG A 30 -13.62 4.38 -11.90
C ARG A 30 -12.24 4.93 -11.52
N LEU A 31 -11.37 4.10 -10.97
CA LEU A 31 -10.01 4.52 -10.58
C LEU A 31 -9.14 4.88 -11.79
N VAL A 32 -9.26 4.12 -12.90
CA VAL A 32 -8.61 4.43 -14.18
C VAL A 32 -8.98 5.84 -14.63
N LEU A 33 -10.26 6.18 -14.61
CA LEU A 33 -10.74 7.52 -15.00
C LEU A 33 -10.27 8.61 -14.04
N GLN A 34 -10.35 8.38 -12.73
CA GLN A 34 -9.97 9.37 -11.72
C GLN A 34 -8.47 9.68 -11.69
N LEU A 35 -7.64 8.69 -12.01
CA LEU A 35 -6.19 8.79 -11.93
C LEU A 35 -5.52 9.04 -13.29
N ASP A 36 -6.31 9.12 -14.37
CA ASP A 36 -5.84 9.19 -15.75
C ASP A 36 -4.72 8.17 -16.03
N ALA A 37 -4.99 6.90 -15.71
CA ALA A 37 -3.99 5.84 -15.70
C ALA A 37 -4.54 4.55 -16.30
N THR A 38 -3.65 3.67 -16.77
CA THR A 38 -4.08 2.36 -17.30
C THR A 38 -4.53 1.42 -16.18
N LYS A 39 -5.37 0.42 -16.49
CA LYS A 39 -5.76 -0.64 -15.54
C LYS A 39 -4.55 -1.30 -14.89
N SER A 40 -3.53 -1.59 -15.69
CA SER A 40 -2.27 -2.18 -15.26
C SER A 40 -1.53 -1.29 -14.27
N ASP A 41 -1.51 0.02 -14.50
CA ASP A 41 -0.89 0.98 -13.58
C ASP A 41 -1.64 1.08 -12.26
N VAL A 42 -2.97 1.10 -12.31
CA VAL A 42 -3.81 1.11 -11.10
C VAL A 42 -3.57 -0.16 -10.28
N LEU A 43 -3.53 -1.34 -10.90
CA LEU A 43 -3.25 -2.60 -10.21
C LEU A 43 -1.83 -2.65 -9.64
N ARG A 44 -0.81 -2.17 -10.38
CA ARG A 44 0.56 -2.05 -9.86
C ARG A 44 0.63 -1.15 -8.64
N ARG A 45 0.03 0.04 -8.70
CA ARG A 45 -0.02 0.98 -7.56
C ARG A 45 -0.75 0.36 -6.37
N ALA A 46 -1.83 -0.38 -6.59
CA ALA A 46 -2.56 -1.06 -5.53
C ALA A 46 -1.70 -2.14 -4.84
N LEU A 47 -0.93 -2.92 -5.61
CA LEU A 47 0.00 -3.90 -5.05
C LEU A 47 1.10 -3.24 -4.20
N SER A 48 1.73 -2.17 -4.70
CA SER A 48 2.73 -1.43 -3.93
C SER A 48 2.16 -0.79 -2.67
N ALA A 49 0.94 -0.25 -2.73
CA ALA A 49 0.27 0.30 -1.56
C ALA A 49 -0.04 -0.77 -0.50
N LEU A 50 -0.45 -1.97 -0.93
CA LEU A 50 -0.68 -3.10 -0.03
C LEU A 50 0.62 -3.56 0.63
N GLU A 51 1.70 -3.67 -0.14
CA GLU A 51 3.03 -4.02 0.39
C GLU A 51 3.50 -3.01 1.44
N GLN A 52 3.33 -1.71 1.18
CA GLN A 52 3.66 -0.65 2.14
C GLN A 52 2.83 -0.76 3.42
N GLN A 53 1.53 -1.06 3.32
CA GLN A 53 0.68 -1.24 4.50
C GLN A 53 1.08 -2.45 5.35
N LEU A 54 1.63 -3.49 4.74
CA LEU A 54 2.09 -4.69 5.44
C LEU A 54 3.50 -4.53 6.05
N THR A 55 4.38 -3.79 5.37
CA THR A 55 5.79 -3.66 5.77
C THR A 55 6.07 -2.48 6.68
N ASP A 56 5.25 -1.42 6.61
CA ASP A 56 5.40 -0.22 7.42
C ASP A 56 4.20 -0.04 8.36
N PRO A 57 4.39 -0.26 9.69
CA PRO A 57 3.38 0.03 10.70
C PRO A 57 2.87 1.47 10.63
N ALA A 58 3.72 2.41 10.20
CA ALA A 58 3.34 3.81 10.08
C ALA A 58 2.45 4.12 8.87
N SER A 59 2.39 3.21 7.90
CA SER A 59 1.52 3.30 6.72
C SER A 59 0.23 2.49 6.85
N HIS A 60 0.08 1.74 7.95
CA HIS A 60 -1.12 0.97 8.22
C HIS A 60 -2.29 1.89 8.64
N PRO A 61 -3.42 1.91 7.92
CA PRO A 61 -4.52 2.85 8.19
C PRO A 61 -5.06 2.73 9.61
N ALA A 62 -5.13 1.52 10.17
CA ALA A 62 -5.57 1.34 11.57
C ALA A 62 -4.52 1.80 12.61
N LEU A 63 -3.22 1.69 12.32
CA LEU A 63 -2.17 2.06 13.28
C LEU A 63 -1.89 3.57 13.27
N ARG A 64 -2.18 4.25 12.15
CA ARG A 64 -2.22 5.72 12.07
C ARG A 64 -3.29 6.30 13.00
N VAL A 65 -4.46 5.67 13.07
CA VAL A 65 -5.57 6.13 13.93
C VAL A 65 -5.25 5.97 15.42
N ILE A 66 -4.50 4.93 15.81
CA ILE A 66 -4.11 4.66 17.21
C ILE A 66 -2.85 5.46 17.62
N GLY A 67 -2.22 6.20 16.70
CA GLY A 67 -1.07 7.06 17.00
C GLY A 67 0.22 6.31 17.36
N ILE A 68 0.29 5.00 17.13
CA ILE A 68 1.50 4.17 17.39
C ILE A 68 2.56 4.42 16.30
N ALA A 69 2.10 4.80 15.11
CA ALA A 69 2.89 5.10 13.91
C ALA A 69 3.73 6.37 14.00
N ALA A 70 3.22 7.39 14.71
CA ALA A 70 3.94 8.63 14.90
C ALA A 70 4.88 8.41 16.06
N GLY A 71 6.18 8.28 15.77
CA GLY A 71 7.26 8.43 16.75
C GLY A 71 7.32 9.84 17.35
N HIS A 72 6.17 10.42 17.71
CA HIS A 72 6.13 11.47 18.69
C HIS A 72 6.48 10.81 20.01
N GLU A 73 7.67 11.15 20.48
CA GLU A 73 7.91 11.39 21.88
C GLU A 73 6.61 11.88 22.52
N ARG A 74 5.85 10.96 23.12
CA ARG A 74 4.99 11.34 24.23
C ARG A 74 5.99 11.89 25.22
N ARG A 75 6.09 13.21 25.28
CA ARG A 75 6.16 13.86 26.58
C ARG A 75 4.90 13.38 27.30
N MET A 76 5.00 12.21 27.93
CA MET A 76 4.12 11.83 29.00
C MET A 76 4.28 12.96 30.00
N ASP A 77 3.28 13.82 30.10
CA ASP A 77 3.00 14.40 31.39
C ASP A 77 2.81 13.21 32.33
N PRO A 78 3.64 13.03 33.37
CA PRO A 78 3.58 11.86 34.26
C PRO A 78 2.27 11.77 35.07
N ALA A 79 1.31 12.65 34.80
CA ALA A 79 0.02 12.74 35.48
C ALA A 79 -1.11 11.91 34.83
N PHE A 80 -0.90 11.33 33.63
CA PHE A 80 -1.90 10.48 32.98
C PHE A 80 -1.36 9.08 32.72
N ASP A 81 -1.41 8.24 33.76
CA ASP A 81 -1.26 6.79 33.61
C ASP A 81 -2.64 6.17 33.38
N ALA A 82 -2.93 5.80 32.13
CA ALA A 82 -4.18 5.17 31.73
C ALA A 82 -4.32 3.72 32.24
N ALA A 83 -3.29 3.14 32.87
CA ALA A 83 -3.32 1.80 33.45
C ALA A 83 -3.75 1.78 34.92
N VAL A 84 -3.81 2.94 35.60
CA VAL A 84 -4.25 3.00 37.00
C VAL A 84 -5.75 2.73 37.09
N GLY A 85 -6.11 1.58 37.67
CA GLY A 85 -7.49 1.19 37.99
C GLY A 85 -8.09 0.11 37.10
N HIS A 86 -7.35 -0.42 36.12
CA HIS A 86 -7.87 -1.47 35.23
C HIS A 86 -8.08 -2.82 35.95
N ASP A 87 -7.40 -3.07 37.07
CA ASP A 87 -7.54 -4.30 37.87
C ASP A 87 -8.53 -4.14 39.04
N ALA A 88 -9.20 -2.99 39.15
CA ALA A 88 -10.13 -2.70 40.25
C ALA A 88 -11.59 -3.07 39.95
N PHE A 89 -11.87 -3.72 38.82
CA PHE A 89 -13.20 -4.19 38.42
C PHE A 89 -13.17 -5.63 37.90
#